data_AF-A0A8T2L402-F1
#
_entry.id   AF-A0A8T2L402-F1
#
_cell.length_a   1.000
_cell.length_b   1.000
_cell.length_c   1.000
_cell.angle_alpha   90.00
_cell.angle_beta   90.00
_cell.angle_gamma   90.00
#
_symmetry.space_group_name_H-M   'P 1'
#
loop_
_entity.id
_entity.type
_entity.pdbx_description
1 polymer ?
#
loop_
_entity_poly.entity_id
_entity_poly.type
_entity_poly.pdbx_seq_one_letter_code
_entity_poly.pdbx_strand_id
1 'polypeptide(L)'
;MMRIILVLVVSLFLQNGRATPEAAAGCSDPAMVRAAEEALDQINDHRDEGYVFSLNRLYDVRQEAKEGGVEMITLMIDVLETKCHVISRRNWKSCEVKEVGDVPVFGKCEASISIQTTLTLHNFNCTIQQVPAVAIVEACPDCPTAERLNEPIIIETANLSLQKFNKETNLPNLFTLLNITSASMQWVVGPAYFVEFTIQETDCAKASTDVDFSQCRLKNGASQKGFCSGSHTTTDDGPEIKIPIEVNCSIYKQTSEDEKEKSKDAANHRTTDKTPTTQTPTGSVQILPPPPVPIPPRAMATAKNCPGQKRHNLGLRTVKL
;
A
#
# COMPACT_ATOMS: atom_id res chain seq x y z
N MET A 1 -74.80 5.20 4.07
CA MET A 1 -73.96 4.16 4.69
C MET A 1 -73.03 3.40 3.75
N MET A 2 -73.15 3.51 2.41
CA MET A 2 -72.30 2.74 1.46
C MET A 2 -71.05 3.47 0.95
N ARG A 3 -70.92 4.79 1.17
CA ARG A 3 -69.74 5.60 0.77
C ARG A 3 -68.63 5.68 1.83
N ILE A 4 -68.94 5.39 3.10
CA ILE A 4 -67.96 5.44 4.21
C ILE A 4 -67.14 4.14 4.26
N ILE A 5 -67.72 3.02 3.82
CA ILE A 5 -67.05 1.70 3.80
C ILE A 5 -65.98 1.65 2.70
N LEU A 6 -66.15 2.37 1.59
CA LEU A 6 -65.16 2.37 0.49
C LEU A 6 -63.86 3.11 0.85
N VAL A 7 -63.93 4.10 1.74
CA VAL A 7 -62.75 4.89 2.17
C VAL A 7 -61.89 4.11 3.18
N LEU A 8 -62.50 3.26 4.00
CA LEU A 8 -61.76 2.43 4.97
C LEU A 8 -61.00 1.27 4.31
N VAL A 9 -61.47 0.77 3.16
CA VAL A 9 -60.79 -0.32 2.44
C VAL A 9 -59.55 0.18 1.69
N VAL A 10 -59.55 1.41 1.18
CA VAL A 10 -58.38 2.00 0.49
C VAL A 10 -57.25 2.36 1.48
N SER A 11 -57.57 2.71 2.73
CA SER A 11 -56.58 3.00 3.77
C SER A 11 -55.85 1.76 4.30
N LEU A 12 -56.43 0.56 4.15
CA LEU A 12 -55.81 -0.71 4.56
C LEU A 12 -54.83 -1.26 3.51
N PHE A 13 -54.89 -0.80 2.26
CA PHE A 13 -53.92 -1.17 1.22
C PHE A 13 -52.65 -0.32 1.22
N LEU A 14 -52.58 0.75 2.01
CA LEU A 14 -51.42 1.65 2.09
C LEU A 14 -50.46 1.37 3.27
N GLN A 15 -50.72 0.35 4.09
CA GLN A 15 -49.87 0.06 5.27
C GLN A 15 -49.04 -1.22 5.20
N ASN A 16 -49.04 -1.94 4.08
CA ASN A 16 -48.16 -3.11 3.89
C ASN A 16 -47.05 -2.87 2.87
N GLY A 17 -46.52 -1.65 2.83
CA GLY A 17 -45.16 -1.41 2.36
C GLY A 17 -44.17 -1.94 3.39
N ARG A 18 -44.08 -3.27 3.53
CA ARG A 18 -42.95 -3.89 4.22
C ARG A 18 -41.74 -3.50 3.38
N ALA A 19 -40.96 -2.53 3.86
CA ALA A 19 -39.65 -2.23 3.28
C ALA A 19 -38.94 -3.59 3.20
N THR A 20 -38.74 -4.08 1.98
CA THR A 20 -37.80 -5.17 1.74
C THR A 20 -36.52 -4.78 2.46
N PRO A 21 -35.91 -5.67 3.27
CA PRO A 21 -34.60 -5.38 3.82
C PRO A 21 -33.76 -4.95 2.63
N GLU A 22 -33.22 -3.74 2.70
CA GLU A 22 -32.33 -3.20 1.69
C GLU A 22 -31.32 -4.31 1.40
N ALA A 23 -31.30 -4.78 0.14
CA ALA A 23 -30.55 -5.97 -0.19
C ALA A 23 -29.10 -5.73 0.23
N ALA A 24 -28.57 -6.58 1.13
CA ALA A 24 -27.23 -6.42 1.67
C ALA A 24 -26.26 -6.05 0.54
N ALA A 25 -25.68 -4.85 0.67
CA ALA A 25 -24.88 -4.22 -0.38
C ALA A 25 -23.72 -5.14 -0.78
N GLY A 26 -23.67 -5.49 -2.08
CA GLY A 26 -22.68 -6.40 -2.63
C GLY A 26 -21.43 -5.69 -3.16
N CYS A 27 -20.48 -6.46 -3.72
CA CYS A 27 -19.21 -5.89 -4.23
C CYS A 27 -19.37 -5.04 -5.50
N SER A 28 -20.56 -5.03 -6.11
CA SER A 28 -20.90 -4.17 -7.25
C SER A 28 -21.65 -2.90 -6.85
N ASP A 29 -21.97 -2.73 -5.56
CA ASP A 29 -22.59 -1.51 -5.04
C ASP A 29 -21.57 -0.35 -5.06
N PRO A 30 -21.84 0.77 -5.77
CA PRO A 30 -20.95 1.93 -5.78
C PRO A 30 -20.66 2.51 -4.39
N ALA A 31 -21.57 2.38 -3.43
CA ALA A 31 -21.33 2.80 -2.04
C ALA A 31 -20.27 1.92 -1.37
N MET A 32 -20.35 0.59 -1.53
CA MET A 32 -19.37 -0.34 -0.96
C MET A 32 -18.01 -0.25 -1.66
N VAL A 33 -17.99 -0.01 -2.97
CA VAL A 33 -16.74 0.23 -3.70
C VAL A 33 -16.05 1.51 -3.21
N ARG A 34 -16.80 2.61 -3.00
CA ARG A 34 -16.24 3.85 -2.42
C ARG A 34 -15.77 3.63 -0.98
N ALA A 35 -16.51 2.87 -0.18
CA ALA A 35 -16.11 2.52 1.17
C ALA A 35 -14.78 1.74 1.19
N ALA A 36 -14.58 0.82 0.23
CA ALA A 36 -13.32 0.10 0.09
C ALA A 36 -12.14 1.00 -0.33
N GLU A 37 -12.38 1.99 -1.20
CA GLU A 37 -11.35 2.98 -1.56
C GLU A 37 -10.95 3.85 -0.36
N GLU A 38 -11.93 4.38 0.38
CA GLU A 38 -11.67 5.24 1.54
C GLU A 38 -11.05 4.46 2.71
N ALA A 39 -11.45 3.20 2.92
CA ALA A 39 -10.78 2.31 3.86
C ALA A 39 -9.32 2.07 3.46
N LEU A 40 -9.03 1.87 2.17
CA LEU A 40 -7.66 1.68 1.68
C LEU A 40 -6.81 2.96 1.81
N ASP A 41 -7.41 4.14 1.61
CA ASP A 41 -6.76 5.42 1.88
C ASP A 41 -6.33 5.49 3.36
N GLN A 42 -7.23 5.19 4.30
CA GLN A 42 -6.92 5.17 5.73
C GLN A 42 -5.87 4.11 6.12
N ILE A 43 -5.91 2.92 5.51
CA ILE A 43 -4.88 1.87 5.72
C ILE A 43 -3.50 2.36 5.28
N ASN A 44 -3.40 2.96 4.10
CA ASN A 44 -2.12 3.46 3.57
C ASN A 44 -1.59 4.64 4.39
N ASP A 45 -2.47 5.53 4.85
CA ASP A 45 -2.10 6.67 5.71
C ASP A 45 -1.61 6.23 7.09
N HIS A 46 -2.15 5.13 7.63
CA HIS A 46 -1.74 4.57 8.92
C HIS A 46 -0.36 3.89 8.89
N ARG A 47 0.11 3.43 7.73
CA ARG A 47 1.34 2.64 7.62
C ARG A 47 2.60 3.52 7.51
N ASP A 48 3.68 3.04 8.12
CA ASP A 48 5.01 3.68 8.06
C ASP A 48 6.08 2.85 7.33
N GLU A 49 5.77 1.58 7.03
CA GLU A 49 6.65 0.65 6.33
C GLU A 49 6.01 -0.01 5.11
N GLY A 50 6.86 -0.33 4.13
CA GLY A 50 6.50 -1.00 2.89
C GLY A 50 5.94 -0.05 1.82
N TYR A 51 5.20 -0.62 0.88
CA TYR A 51 4.71 0.09 -0.29
C TYR A 51 3.23 0.46 -0.13
N VAL A 52 2.83 1.58 -0.74
CA VAL A 52 1.44 2.00 -0.84
C VAL A 52 0.68 0.92 -1.62
N PHE A 53 -0.46 0.49 -1.08
CA PHE A 53 -1.33 -0.49 -1.74
C PHE A 53 -2.32 0.19 -2.68
N SER A 54 -2.52 -0.42 -3.84
CA SER A 54 -3.60 -0.11 -4.78
C SER A 54 -4.75 -1.11 -4.62
N LEU A 55 -5.98 -0.64 -4.81
CA LEU A 55 -7.19 -1.46 -4.82
C LEU A 55 -7.22 -2.29 -6.12
N ASN A 56 -7.18 -3.61 -6.04
CA ASN A 56 -7.42 -4.47 -7.21
C ASN A 56 -8.90 -4.81 -7.37
N ARG A 57 -9.55 -5.31 -6.31
CA ARG A 57 -11.00 -5.52 -6.29
C ARG A 57 -11.53 -5.61 -4.86
N LEU A 58 -12.82 -5.30 -4.71
CA LEU A 58 -13.58 -5.66 -3.51
C LEU A 58 -13.98 -7.15 -3.64
N TYR A 59 -13.40 -8.00 -2.81
CA TYR A 59 -13.56 -9.46 -2.89
C TYR A 59 -14.84 -9.95 -2.21
N ASP A 60 -15.13 -9.45 -1.02
CA ASP A 60 -16.31 -9.82 -0.23
C ASP A 60 -16.72 -8.65 0.67
N VAL A 61 -17.99 -8.59 1.02
CA VAL A 61 -18.55 -7.63 1.98
C VAL A 61 -19.35 -8.42 3.00
N ARG A 62 -19.09 -8.21 4.28
CA ARG A 62 -19.83 -8.88 5.35
C ARG A 62 -20.41 -7.83 6.27
N GLN A 63 -21.72 -7.88 6.45
CA GLN A 63 -22.45 -7.00 7.35
C GLN A 63 -22.87 -7.82 8.56
N GLU A 64 -22.49 -7.38 9.74
CA GLU A 64 -22.96 -7.98 10.98
C GLU A 64 -24.12 -7.12 11.52
N ALA A 65 -25.33 -7.68 11.47
CA ALA A 65 -26.51 -7.00 12.04
C ALA A 65 -26.34 -6.90 13.56
N LYS A 66 -26.17 -5.68 14.07
CA LYS A 66 -26.27 -5.40 15.51
C LYS A 66 -27.65 -4.84 15.84
N GLU A 67 -28.34 -5.44 16.79
CA GLU A 67 -29.50 -4.80 17.43
C GLU A 67 -29.03 -3.60 18.27
N GLY A 68 -29.48 -2.40 17.91
CA GLY A 68 -29.32 -1.19 18.72
C GLY A 68 -27.92 -0.53 18.70
N GLY A 69 -27.02 -0.95 17.80
CA GLY A 69 -25.67 -0.40 17.66
C GLY A 69 -25.35 0.13 16.26
N VAL A 70 -24.15 0.70 16.08
CA VAL A 70 -23.62 1.08 14.76
C VAL A 70 -23.34 -0.18 13.95
N GLU A 71 -23.83 -0.23 12.72
CA GLU A 71 -23.60 -1.34 11.80
C GLU A 71 -22.11 -1.44 11.45
N MET A 72 -21.52 -2.61 11.70
CA MET A 72 -20.14 -2.92 11.37
C MET A 72 -20.09 -3.68 10.06
N ILE A 73 -19.23 -3.20 9.16
CA ILE A 73 -19.03 -3.79 7.84
C ILE A 73 -17.58 -4.26 7.75
N THR A 74 -17.39 -5.54 7.44
CA THR A 74 -16.08 -6.11 7.14
C THR A 74 -15.90 -6.17 5.63
N LEU A 75 -14.90 -5.46 5.12
CA LEU A 75 -14.50 -5.46 3.73
C LEU A 75 -13.32 -6.41 3.54
N MET A 76 -13.43 -7.32 2.57
CA MET A 76 -12.29 -8.11 2.09
C MET A 76 -11.81 -7.50 0.78
N ILE A 77 -10.62 -6.92 0.80
CA ILE A 77 -10.06 -6.11 -0.28
C ILE A 77 -8.85 -6.85 -0.86
N ASP A 78 -8.85 -7.09 -2.16
CA ASP A 78 -7.64 -7.58 -2.83
C ASP A 78 -6.78 -6.39 -3.22
N VAL A 79 -5.52 -6.42 -2.83
CA VAL A 79 -4.57 -5.33 -2.96
C VAL A 79 -3.34 -5.73 -3.76
N LEU A 80 -2.70 -4.74 -4.38
CA LEU A 80 -1.42 -4.86 -5.07
C LEU A 80 -0.47 -3.79 -4.54
N GLU A 81 0.82 -4.11 -4.38
CA GLU A 81 1.82 -3.09 -4.09
C GLU A 81 2.06 -2.18 -5.30
N THR A 82 2.32 -0.91 -5.00
CA THR A 82 2.72 0.11 -5.98
C THR A 82 4.21 0.40 -5.90
N LYS A 83 4.71 1.21 -6.83
CA LYS A 83 6.08 1.73 -6.83
C LYS A 83 6.33 2.83 -5.79
N CYS A 84 5.29 3.30 -5.09
CA CYS A 84 5.41 4.30 -4.04
C CYS A 84 5.67 3.65 -2.68
N HIS A 85 6.72 4.07 -1.98
CA HIS A 85 6.90 3.75 -0.57
C HIS A 85 5.94 4.58 0.30
N VAL A 86 5.41 4.02 1.40
CA VAL A 86 4.40 4.71 2.26
C VAL A 86 4.92 6.01 2.87
N ILE A 87 6.23 6.13 3.09
CA ILE A 87 6.87 7.37 3.59
C ILE A 87 6.68 8.57 2.64
N SER A 88 6.34 8.33 1.36
CA SER A 88 6.04 9.39 0.40
C SER A 88 4.70 10.09 0.66
N ARG A 89 3.80 9.44 1.42
CA ARG A 89 2.42 9.89 1.69
C ARG A 89 1.60 10.22 0.43
N ARG A 90 1.98 9.65 -0.72
CA ARG A 90 1.23 9.82 -1.96
C ARG A 90 -0.06 9.00 -1.92
N ASN A 91 -1.13 9.54 -2.48
CA ASN A 91 -2.35 8.77 -2.70
C ASN A 91 -2.09 7.66 -3.73
N TRP A 92 -2.61 6.46 -3.45
CA TRP A 92 -2.38 5.27 -4.26
C TRP A 92 -2.86 5.41 -5.72
N LYS A 93 -3.86 6.26 -6.00
CA LYS A 93 -4.34 6.52 -7.37
C LYS A 93 -3.29 7.22 -8.25
N SER A 94 -2.27 7.83 -7.63
CA SER A 94 -1.13 8.45 -8.31
C SER A 94 0.12 7.57 -8.35
N CYS A 95 0.01 6.32 -7.86
CA CYS A 95 1.11 5.39 -7.73
C CYS A 95 0.90 4.23 -8.69
N GLU A 96 1.86 4.03 -9.58
CA GLU A 96 1.84 2.91 -10.52
C GLU A 96 1.95 1.59 -9.76
N VAL A 97 1.11 0.61 -10.14
CA VAL A 97 1.17 -0.75 -9.61
C VAL A 97 2.44 -1.44 -10.11
N LYS A 98 3.10 -2.24 -9.26
CA LYS A 98 4.22 -3.07 -9.70
C LYS A 98 3.73 -4.11 -10.69
N GLU A 99 4.29 -4.13 -11.89
CA GLU A 99 3.97 -5.11 -12.92
C GLU A 99 4.91 -6.31 -12.84
N VAL A 100 4.77 -7.27 -13.77
CA VAL A 100 5.58 -8.50 -13.79
C VAL A 100 7.09 -8.21 -13.78
N GLY A 101 7.53 -7.18 -14.49
CA GLY A 101 8.93 -6.75 -14.52
C GLY A 101 9.42 -6.08 -13.24
N ASP A 102 8.53 -5.75 -12.30
CA ASP A 102 8.84 -5.07 -11.04
C ASP A 102 8.72 -6.02 -9.82
N VAL A 103 8.68 -7.33 -10.05
CA VAL A 103 8.52 -8.36 -9.00
C VAL A 103 7.28 -8.08 -8.13
N PRO A 104 6.07 -8.29 -8.67
CA PRO A 104 4.86 -7.78 -8.07
C PRO A 104 4.51 -8.50 -6.75
N VAL A 105 3.94 -7.74 -5.83
CA VAL A 105 3.42 -8.23 -4.55
C VAL A 105 1.91 -8.02 -4.54
N PHE A 106 1.18 -9.07 -4.15
CA PHE A 106 -0.26 -9.06 -4.05
C PHE A 106 -0.69 -9.51 -2.66
N GLY A 107 -1.95 -9.23 -2.33
CA GLY A 107 -2.48 -9.73 -1.08
C GLY A 107 -3.95 -9.44 -0.89
N LYS A 108 -4.37 -9.60 0.35
CA LYS A 108 -5.72 -9.28 0.82
C LYS A 108 -5.63 -8.46 2.10
N CYS A 109 -6.52 -7.50 2.24
CA CYS A 109 -6.77 -6.78 3.47
C CYS A 109 -8.19 -7.08 3.95
N GLU A 110 -8.34 -7.39 5.23
CA GLU A 110 -9.62 -7.42 5.91
C GLU A 110 -9.73 -6.14 6.73
N ALA A 111 -10.75 -5.32 6.46
CA ALA A 111 -10.94 -4.02 7.10
C ALA A 111 -12.32 -3.95 7.74
N SER A 112 -12.37 -3.67 9.05
CA SER A 112 -13.63 -3.45 9.77
C SER A 112 -13.91 -1.96 9.82
N ILE A 113 -15.04 -1.56 9.25
CA ILE A 113 -15.46 -0.17 9.12
C ILE A 113 -16.84 0.06 9.72
N SER A 114 -17.16 1.32 9.99
CA SER A 114 -18.53 1.76 10.19
C SER A 114 -18.81 3.00 9.33
N ILE A 115 -20.02 3.10 8.81
CA ILE A 115 -20.45 4.26 8.01
C ILE A 115 -21.53 4.99 8.80
N GLN A 116 -21.23 6.21 9.25
CA GLN A 116 -22.20 7.12 9.86
C GLN A 116 -22.40 8.32 8.93
N THR A 117 -21.86 9.48 9.29
CA THR A 117 -21.70 10.63 8.39
C THR A 117 -20.48 10.47 7.47
N THR A 118 -19.40 9.89 8.00
CA THR A 118 -18.17 9.55 7.28
C THR A 118 -17.77 8.11 7.56
N LEU A 119 -16.88 7.54 6.76
CA LEU A 119 -16.33 6.21 6.99
C LEU A 119 -15.28 6.27 8.09
N THR A 120 -15.39 5.39 9.07
CA THR A 120 -14.37 5.18 10.11
C THR A 120 -13.79 3.79 9.98
N LEU A 121 -12.47 3.70 9.78
CA LEU A 121 -11.72 2.44 9.90
C LEU A 121 -11.44 2.15 11.37
N HIS A 122 -11.87 0.97 11.84
CA HIS A 122 -11.64 0.55 13.24
C HIS A 122 -10.42 -0.34 13.36
N ASN A 123 -10.34 -1.34 12.48
CA ASN A 123 -9.21 -2.24 12.42
C ASN A 123 -8.95 -2.73 11.00
N PHE A 124 -7.72 -3.17 10.75
CA PHE A 124 -7.39 -3.87 9.51
C PHE A 124 -6.30 -4.93 9.74
N ASN A 125 -6.32 -5.96 8.91
CA ASN A 125 -5.23 -6.92 8.80
C ASN A 125 -4.99 -7.23 7.33
N CYS A 126 -3.77 -6.98 6.86
CA CYS A 126 -3.37 -7.31 5.50
C CYS A 126 -2.38 -8.48 5.49
N THR A 127 -2.56 -9.41 4.56
CA THR A 127 -1.60 -10.48 4.28
C THR A 127 -1.14 -10.36 2.85
N ILE A 128 0.17 -10.19 2.64
CA ILE A 128 0.78 -9.98 1.32
C ILE A 128 1.84 -11.01 1.00
N GLN A 129 2.02 -11.31 -0.28
CA GLN A 129 2.96 -12.28 -0.82
C GLN A 129 3.54 -11.79 -2.15
N GLN A 130 4.83 -12.01 -2.35
CA GLN A 130 5.46 -11.87 -3.67
C GLN A 130 4.90 -12.91 -4.63
N VAL A 131 4.74 -12.54 -5.89
CA VAL A 131 4.44 -13.50 -6.96
C VAL A 131 5.61 -14.49 -7.09
N PRO A 132 5.34 -15.82 -7.15
CA PRO A 132 6.39 -16.81 -7.31
C PRO A 132 7.22 -16.58 -8.58
N ALA A 133 8.55 -16.71 -8.46
CA ALA A 133 9.48 -16.52 -9.58
C ALA A 133 9.10 -17.35 -10.83
N VAL A 134 8.63 -18.58 -10.64
CA VAL A 134 8.15 -19.43 -11.76
C VAL A 134 7.02 -18.78 -12.55
N ALA A 135 6.07 -18.11 -11.88
CA ALA A 135 4.95 -17.45 -12.54
C ALA A 135 5.38 -16.17 -13.28
N ILE A 136 6.40 -15.48 -12.77
CA ILE A 136 7.05 -14.35 -13.45
C ILE A 136 7.72 -14.84 -14.73
N VAL A 137 8.61 -15.83 -14.63
CA VAL A 137 9.40 -16.35 -15.76
C VAL A 137 8.50 -16.98 -16.85
N GLU A 138 7.40 -17.64 -16.47
CA GLU A 138 6.42 -18.15 -17.43
C GLU A 138 5.69 -17.04 -18.21
N ALA A 139 5.45 -15.90 -17.58
CA ALA A 139 4.82 -14.75 -18.22
C ALA A 139 5.84 -13.89 -19.00
N CYS A 140 7.06 -13.78 -18.48
CA CYS A 140 8.15 -12.97 -18.98
C CYS A 140 9.50 -13.64 -18.63
N PRO A 141 10.09 -14.43 -19.54
CA PRO A 141 11.32 -15.19 -19.27
C PRO A 141 12.54 -14.36 -18.91
N ASP A 142 12.61 -13.12 -19.41
CA ASP A 142 13.74 -12.22 -19.21
C ASP A 142 13.50 -11.21 -18.07
N CYS A 143 12.36 -11.27 -17.38
CA CYS A 143 12.05 -10.34 -16.28
C CYS A 143 12.83 -10.68 -15.00
N PRO A 144 13.11 -9.67 -14.15
CA PRO A 144 13.78 -9.90 -12.88
C PRO A 144 12.97 -10.80 -11.95
N THR A 145 13.67 -11.56 -11.12
CA THR A 145 13.07 -12.34 -10.02
C THR A 145 13.58 -11.85 -8.67
N ALA A 146 12.76 -12.03 -7.62
CA ALA A 146 13.10 -11.59 -6.27
C ALA A 146 14.41 -12.22 -5.77
N GLU A 147 15.24 -11.41 -5.12
CA GLU A 147 16.44 -11.84 -4.42
C GLU A 147 16.29 -11.64 -2.90
N ARG A 148 17.12 -12.33 -2.13
CA ARG A 148 17.10 -12.15 -0.67
C ARG A 148 17.79 -10.84 -0.30
N LEU A 149 17.17 -10.08 0.59
CA LEU A 149 17.62 -8.74 0.98
C LEU A 149 18.97 -8.73 1.71
N ASN A 150 19.40 -9.87 2.27
CA ASN A 150 20.62 -10.03 3.04
C ASN A 150 21.78 -10.64 2.26
N GLU A 151 21.64 -10.87 0.94
CA GLU A 151 22.77 -11.32 0.12
C GLU A 151 23.85 -10.23 0.05
N PRO A 152 25.14 -10.59 0.16
CA PRO A 152 26.23 -9.61 0.16
C PRO A 152 26.21 -8.65 -1.03
N ILE A 153 25.92 -9.16 -2.23
CA ILE A 153 25.86 -8.36 -3.46
C ILE A 153 24.70 -7.35 -3.46
N ILE A 154 23.59 -7.68 -2.78
CA ILE A 154 22.44 -6.78 -2.62
C ILE A 154 22.78 -5.65 -1.64
N ILE A 155 23.42 -5.98 -0.52
CA ILE A 155 23.91 -4.99 0.45
C ILE A 155 24.95 -4.07 -0.18
N GLU A 156 25.90 -4.64 -0.94
CA GLU A 156 26.90 -3.89 -1.69
C GLU A 156 26.25 -2.95 -2.72
N THR A 157 25.28 -3.44 -3.50
CA THR A 157 24.56 -2.64 -4.49
C THR A 157 23.84 -1.44 -3.86
N ALA A 158 23.17 -1.65 -2.72
CA ALA A 158 22.52 -0.56 -1.97
C ALA A 158 23.54 0.48 -1.46
N ASN A 159 24.67 0.01 -0.90
CA ASN A 159 25.74 0.88 -0.40
C ASN A 159 26.40 1.70 -1.52
N LEU A 160 26.73 1.06 -2.65
CA LEU A 160 27.29 1.72 -3.83
C LEU A 160 26.32 2.77 -4.39
N SER A 161 25.02 2.44 -4.46
CA SER A 161 23.96 3.37 -4.88
C SER A 161 23.86 4.57 -3.94
N LEU A 162 23.88 4.35 -2.62
CA LEU A 162 23.85 5.43 -1.63
C LEU A 162 25.10 6.31 -1.68
N GLN A 163 26.29 5.72 -1.84
CA GLN A 163 27.55 6.46 -1.99
C GLN A 163 27.49 7.38 -3.21
N LYS A 164 27.01 6.87 -4.35
CA LYS A 164 26.79 7.67 -5.55
C LYS A 164 25.81 8.81 -5.29
N PHE A 165 24.66 8.53 -4.67
CA PHE A 165 23.67 9.55 -4.33
C PHE A 165 24.25 10.66 -3.45
N ASN A 166 24.94 10.30 -2.37
CA ASN A 166 25.57 11.27 -1.46
C ASN A 166 26.64 12.12 -2.16
N LYS A 167 27.39 11.53 -3.09
CA LYS A 167 28.37 12.25 -3.91
C LYS A 167 27.71 13.26 -4.86
N GLU A 168 26.57 12.93 -5.44
CA GLU A 168 25.93 13.72 -6.51
C GLU A 168 24.83 14.68 -6.02
N THR A 169 24.21 14.41 -4.87
CA THR A 169 23.08 15.20 -4.34
C THR A 169 23.47 16.63 -3.98
N ASN A 170 22.64 17.63 -4.28
CA ASN A 170 22.90 19.02 -3.87
C ASN A 170 22.38 19.34 -2.46
N LEU A 171 21.97 18.33 -1.70
CA LEU A 171 21.47 18.50 -0.33
C LEU A 171 22.62 18.82 0.64
N PRO A 172 22.36 19.62 1.69
CA PRO A 172 23.39 20.11 2.60
C PRO A 172 23.99 19.00 3.48
N ASN A 173 23.21 17.96 3.74
CA ASN A 173 23.54 16.87 4.65
C ASN A 173 23.64 15.54 3.91
N LEU A 174 24.47 14.65 4.44
CA LEU A 174 24.62 13.28 3.95
C LEU A 174 23.49 12.40 4.47
N PHE A 175 23.21 11.32 3.75
CA PHE A 175 22.19 10.34 4.09
C PHE A 175 22.82 9.00 4.46
N THR A 176 22.17 8.27 5.35
CA THR A 176 22.51 6.89 5.69
C THR A 176 21.41 5.92 5.25
N LEU A 177 21.79 4.67 4.98
CA LEU A 177 20.87 3.59 4.66
C LEU A 177 20.06 3.23 5.91
N LEU A 178 18.74 3.13 5.76
CA LEU A 178 17.86 2.59 6.79
C LEU A 178 17.59 1.11 6.54
N ASN A 179 16.76 0.82 5.54
CA ASN A 179 16.31 -0.53 5.21
C ASN A 179 16.35 -0.76 3.70
N ILE A 180 16.85 -1.91 3.28
CA ILE A 180 16.61 -2.45 1.93
C ILE A 180 15.20 -3.04 1.94
N THR A 181 14.33 -2.59 1.04
CA THR A 181 12.90 -2.93 1.03
C THR A 181 12.51 -3.86 -0.11
N SER A 182 13.32 -3.91 -1.18
CA SER A 182 13.16 -4.85 -2.29
C SER A 182 14.50 -5.15 -2.93
N ALA A 183 14.66 -6.37 -3.45
CA ALA A 183 15.82 -6.78 -4.22
C ALA A 183 15.37 -7.74 -5.34
N SER A 184 15.99 -7.60 -6.51
CA SER A 184 15.77 -8.51 -7.63
C SER A 184 17.00 -8.62 -8.50
N MET A 185 17.05 -9.66 -9.33
CA MET A 185 18.12 -9.90 -10.29
C MET A 185 17.55 -10.33 -11.63
N GLN A 186 18.17 -9.88 -12.70
CA GLN A 186 17.97 -10.41 -14.05
C GLN A 186 19.31 -10.53 -14.77
N TRP A 187 19.37 -11.39 -15.79
CA TRP A 187 20.54 -11.51 -16.65
C TRP A 187 20.37 -10.66 -17.91
N VAL A 188 21.27 -9.72 -18.16
CA VAL A 188 21.24 -8.90 -19.39
C VAL A 188 22.53 -9.12 -20.20
N VAL A 189 23.56 -8.30 -19.96
CA VAL A 189 24.94 -8.50 -20.45
C VAL A 189 25.84 -9.20 -19.42
N GLY A 190 25.31 -9.31 -18.20
CA GLY A 190 25.82 -9.95 -17.00
C GLY A 190 24.71 -9.93 -15.95
N PRO A 191 24.93 -10.44 -14.72
CA PRO A 191 23.94 -10.34 -13.67
C PRO A 191 23.75 -8.88 -13.26
N ALA A 192 22.51 -8.40 -13.42
CA ALA A 192 22.08 -7.07 -13.04
C ALA A 192 21.22 -7.16 -11.78
N TYR A 193 21.67 -6.49 -10.72
CA TYR A 193 21.00 -6.43 -9.43
C TYR A 193 20.27 -5.09 -9.29
N PHE A 194 19.02 -5.15 -8.86
CA PHE A 194 18.17 -3.99 -8.61
C PHE A 194 17.73 -3.98 -7.15
N VAL A 195 17.86 -2.82 -6.51
CA VAL A 195 17.52 -2.65 -5.10
C VAL A 195 16.61 -1.44 -4.93
N GLU A 196 15.66 -1.56 -4.01
CA GLU A 196 14.91 -0.43 -3.47
C GLU A 196 15.21 -0.32 -1.98
N PHE A 197 15.41 0.90 -1.49
CA PHE A 197 15.79 1.12 -0.10
C PHE A 197 15.37 2.49 0.42
N THR A 198 15.30 2.59 1.74
CA THR A 198 15.00 3.84 2.45
C THR A 198 16.26 4.43 3.04
N ILE A 199 16.30 5.77 3.10
CA ILE A 199 17.44 6.53 3.62
C ILE A 199 16.97 7.60 4.60
N GLN A 200 17.84 8.04 5.49
CA GLN A 200 17.57 9.15 6.42
C GLN A 200 18.73 10.13 6.48
N GLU A 201 18.38 11.41 6.58
CA GLU A 201 19.31 12.51 6.74
C GLU A 201 20.13 12.38 8.04
N THR A 202 21.42 12.67 7.95
CA THR A 202 22.36 12.68 9.06
C THR A 202 22.76 14.10 9.46
N ASP A 203 23.45 14.23 10.59
CA ASP A 203 24.04 15.50 11.04
C ASP A 203 25.33 15.89 10.29
N CYS A 204 25.91 14.99 9.50
CA CYS A 204 27.08 15.26 8.69
C CYS A 204 26.76 16.18 7.51
N ALA A 205 27.51 17.27 7.39
CA ALA A 205 27.45 18.18 6.25
C ALA A 205 28.20 17.61 5.04
N LYS A 206 27.61 17.69 3.85
CA LYS A 206 28.23 17.24 2.60
C LYS A 206 29.49 18.03 2.24
N ALA A 207 29.55 19.32 2.60
CA ALA A 207 30.62 20.23 2.20
C ALA A 207 31.98 19.95 2.87
N SER A 208 32.04 19.03 3.84
CA SER A 208 33.30 18.64 4.47
C SER A 208 34.04 17.64 3.59
N THR A 209 35.31 17.89 3.31
CA THR A 209 36.15 17.05 2.42
C THR A 209 36.66 15.76 3.11
N ASP A 210 36.62 15.72 4.45
CA ASP A 210 37.10 14.60 5.28
C ASP A 210 36.01 14.11 6.24
N VAL A 211 34.83 13.74 5.70
CA VAL A 211 33.78 13.14 6.54
C VAL A 211 34.09 11.68 6.79
N ASP A 212 34.41 11.35 8.05
CA ASP A 212 34.33 9.98 8.54
C ASP A 212 32.86 9.57 8.68
N PHE A 213 32.34 8.86 7.67
CA PHE A 213 30.96 8.38 7.64
C PHE A 213 30.57 7.55 8.88
N SER A 214 31.54 6.92 9.56
CA SER A 214 31.28 6.13 10.77
C SER A 214 30.84 6.98 11.97
N GLN A 215 31.08 8.30 11.93
CA GLN A 215 30.74 9.24 13.00
C GLN A 215 29.41 9.96 12.76
N CYS A 216 28.82 9.84 11.56
CA CYS A 216 27.55 10.49 11.22
C CYS A 216 26.39 9.88 12.00
N ARG A 217 25.60 10.74 12.66
CA ARG A 217 24.42 10.32 13.43
C ARG A 217 23.15 10.69 12.69
N LEU A 218 22.08 9.95 12.97
CA LEU A 218 20.75 10.34 12.50
C LEU A 218 20.40 11.71 13.05
N LYS A 219 19.92 12.59 12.17
CA LYS A 219 19.47 13.92 12.57
C LYS A 219 18.19 13.78 13.39
N ASN A 220 18.20 14.33 14.60
CA ASN A 220 17.01 14.35 15.48
C ASN A 220 16.01 15.42 15.02
N GLY A 221 14.72 15.18 15.27
CA GLY A 221 13.64 16.13 14.94
C GLY A 221 13.25 16.09 13.46
N ALA A 222 13.11 17.27 12.84
CA ALA A 222 12.74 17.43 11.44
C ALA A 222 13.88 16.93 10.52
N SER A 223 13.96 15.61 10.35
CA SER A 223 14.89 14.93 9.46
C SER A 223 14.19 14.50 8.18
N GLN A 224 14.90 14.61 7.06
CA GLN A 224 14.38 14.13 5.78
C GLN A 224 14.55 12.61 5.69
N LYS A 225 13.52 11.93 5.19
CA LYS A 225 13.59 10.53 4.78
C LYS A 225 13.53 10.45 3.26
N GLY A 226 14.19 9.47 2.68
CA GLY A 226 14.17 9.24 1.24
C GLY A 226 13.81 7.80 0.91
N PHE A 227 13.32 7.61 -0.31
CA PHE A 227 13.16 6.31 -0.95
C PHE A 227 13.96 6.31 -2.24
N CYS A 228 14.79 5.29 -2.44
CA CYS A 228 15.71 5.17 -3.56
C CYS A 228 15.52 3.86 -4.29
N SER A 229 15.75 3.88 -5.60
CA SER A 229 16.04 2.71 -6.41
C SER A 229 17.48 2.80 -6.91
N GLY A 230 18.16 1.66 -6.98
CA GLY A 230 19.52 1.56 -7.48
C GLY A 230 19.75 0.29 -8.29
N SER A 231 20.74 0.32 -9.17
CA SER A 231 21.13 -0.83 -9.99
C SER A 231 22.65 -0.99 -10.10
N HIS A 232 23.10 -2.24 -10.15
CA HIS A 232 24.50 -2.59 -10.34
C HIS A 232 24.59 -3.86 -11.21
N THR A 233 25.32 -3.78 -12.32
CA THR A 233 25.56 -4.93 -13.19
C THR A 233 27.01 -5.33 -13.10
N THR A 234 27.29 -6.59 -12.76
CA THR A 234 28.66 -7.12 -12.78
C THR A 234 28.94 -7.81 -14.12
N THR A 235 30.18 -7.71 -14.61
CA THR A 235 30.63 -8.37 -15.85
C THR A 235 31.92 -9.12 -15.56
N ASP A 236 31.98 -10.40 -15.90
CA ASP A 236 33.19 -11.21 -15.71
C ASP A 236 34.25 -10.87 -16.80
N ASP A 237 35.43 -10.45 -16.35
CA ASP A 237 36.76 -10.53 -17.00
C ASP A 237 36.86 -10.24 -18.52
N GLY A 238 36.56 -9.00 -18.92
CA GLY A 238 36.91 -8.40 -20.23
C GLY A 238 37.08 -6.88 -20.10
N PRO A 239 37.70 -6.17 -21.08
CA PRO A 239 38.16 -4.79 -20.89
C PRO A 239 37.02 -3.87 -20.44
N GLU A 240 37.08 -3.50 -19.16
CA GLU A 240 36.29 -2.54 -18.38
C GLU A 240 35.10 -1.87 -19.09
N ILE A 241 34.05 -2.63 -19.45
CA ILE A 241 32.73 -2.01 -19.56
C ILE A 241 32.22 -1.84 -18.14
N LYS A 242 32.70 -0.80 -17.45
CA LYS A 242 32.19 -0.37 -16.15
C LYS A 242 30.78 0.18 -16.38
N ILE A 243 29.78 -0.68 -16.29
CA ILE A 243 28.38 -0.25 -16.31
C ILE A 243 28.18 0.63 -15.07
N PRO A 244 27.81 1.91 -15.25
CA PRO A 244 27.72 2.82 -14.13
C PRO A 244 26.58 2.36 -13.20
N ILE A 245 26.83 2.44 -11.89
CA ILE A 245 25.77 2.31 -10.88
C ILE A 245 24.71 3.37 -11.18
N GLU A 246 23.44 3.00 -11.28
CA GLU A 246 22.35 3.97 -11.36
C GLU A 246 21.72 4.13 -9.99
N VAL A 247 21.30 5.36 -9.67
CA VAL A 247 20.57 5.63 -8.43
C VAL A 247 19.57 6.75 -8.67
N ASN A 248 18.35 6.56 -8.21
CA ASN A 248 17.32 7.59 -8.19
C ASN A 248 16.70 7.63 -6.80
N CYS A 249 16.68 8.80 -6.19
CA CYS A 249 16.15 9.00 -4.84
C CYS A 249 15.12 10.12 -4.83
N SER A 250 13.98 9.86 -4.20
CA SER A 250 12.97 10.86 -3.84
C SER A 250 13.08 11.19 -2.35
N ILE A 251 13.27 12.46 -2.02
CA ILE A 251 13.44 12.93 -0.64
C ILE A 251 12.16 13.61 -0.15
N TYR A 252 11.71 13.22 1.04
CA TYR A 252 10.49 13.66 1.67
C TYR A 252 10.81 14.39 2.98
N LYS A 253 10.19 15.55 3.16
CA LYS A 253 10.22 16.26 4.45
C LYS A 253 9.18 15.63 5.36
N GLN A 254 9.61 15.12 6.52
CA GLN A 254 8.66 14.71 7.55
C GLN A 254 8.13 15.98 8.23
N THR A 255 6.83 16.23 8.13
CA THR A 255 6.15 17.19 9.01
C THR A 255 6.20 16.65 10.42
N SER A 256 6.58 17.46 11.39
CA SER A 256 6.60 17.04 12.80
C SER A 256 5.20 16.62 13.26
N GLU A 257 5.14 15.77 14.28
CA GLU A 257 3.86 15.37 14.90
C GLU A 257 3.04 16.61 15.33
N ASP A 258 3.72 17.67 15.78
CA ASP A 258 3.13 18.96 16.13
C ASP A 258 2.45 19.68 14.93
N GLU A 259 2.95 19.51 13.71
CA GLU A 259 2.33 20.09 12.50
C GLU A 259 1.11 19.28 12.02
N LYS A 260 1.10 17.96 12.28
CA LYS A 260 -0.06 17.10 12.00
C LYS A 260 -1.25 17.40 12.92
N GLU A 261 -1.01 17.77 14.17
CA GLU A 261 -2.07 18.26 15.07
C GLU A 261 -2.58 19.64 14.63
N LYS A 262 -1.68 20.58 14.33
CA LYS A 262 -2.04 21.94 13.94
C LYS A 262 -2.79 22.01 12.59
N SER A 263 -2.48 21.11 11.65
CA SER A 263 -3.21 20.98 10.39
C SER A 263 -4.63 20.43 10.56
N LYS A 264 -4.88 19.59 11.57
CA LYS A 264 -6.22 19.08 11.88
C LYS A 264 -7.08 20.16 12.55
N ASP A 265 -6.48 20.99 13.40
CA ASP A 265 -7.16 22.12 14.05
C ASP A 265 -7.47 23.27 13.08
N ALA A 266 -6.57 23.58 12.14
CA ALA A 266 -6.78 24.65 11.15
C ALA A 266 -7.93 24.36 10.18
N ALA A 267 -8.24 23.09 9.92
CA ALA A 267 -9.37 22.68 9.09
C ALA A 267 -10.73 22.79 9.81
N ASN A 268 -10.74 22.93 11.14
CA ASN A 268 -11.94 22.81 11.96
C ASN A 268 -12.40 24.12 12.62
N HIS A 269 -11.96 25.28 12.11
CA HIS A 269 -12.40 26.56 12.65
C HIS A 269 -13.73 27.04 12.02
N ARG A 270 -14.80 26.31 12.33
CA ARG A 270 -16.13 26.90 12.60
C ARG A 270 -17.03 25.90 13.33
N THR A 271 -17.68 26.42 14.35
CA THR A 271 -18.69 25.84 15.26
C THR A 271 -18.20 24.93 16.38
N THR A 272 -18.37 25.45 17.59
CA THR A 272 -18.44 24.78 18.89
C THR A 272 -19.40 23.60 18.87
N ASP A 273 -18.91 22.36 19.04
CA ASP A 273 -19.41 21.35 20.00
C ASP A 273 -18.53 20.08 19.94
N LYS A 274 -18.32 19.44 21.09
CA LYS A 274 -17.70 18.12 21.34
C LYS A 274 -16.49 17.69 20.49
N THR A 275 -15.32 17.63 21.13
CA THR A 275 -14.13 16.91 20.67
C THR A 275 -14.49 15.47 20.26
N PRO A 276 -14.41 15.09 18.97
CA PRO A 276 -14.51 13.69 18.58
C PRO A 276 -13.18 13.04 18.96
N THR A 277 -13.20 12.07 19.86
CA THR A 277 -12.06 11.18 20.09
C THR A 277 -11.74 10.51 18.77
N THR A 278 -10.69 10.99 18.08
CA THR A 278 -10.25 10.39 16.81
C THR A 278 -9.66 9.04 17.17
N GLN A 279 -10.45 7.98 17.03
CA GLN A 279 -9.97 6.62 17.26
C GLN A 279 -8.96 6.31 16.16
N THR A 280 -7.68 6.15 16.54
CA THR A 280 -6.65 5.67 15.62
C THR A 280 -6.96 4.21 15.28
N PRO A 281 -7.06 3.84 14.00
CA PRO A 281 -7.29 2.44 13.62
C PRO A 281 -6.13 1.57 14.13
N THR A 282 -6.43 0.35 14.55
CA THR A 282 -5.40 -0.65 14.90
C THR A 282 -5.25 -1.63 13.75
N GLY A 283 -4.05 -1.83 13.23
CA GLY A 283 -3.86 -2.85 12.20
C GLY A 283 -2.42 -3.25 11.93
N SER A 284 -2.25 -4.26 11.09
CA SER A 284 -0.95 -4.81 10.75
C SER A 284 -0.90 -5.33 9.31
N VAL A 285 0.32 -5.47 8.80
CA VAL A 285 0.61 -6.11 7.52
C VAL A 285 1.53 -7.30 7.78
N GLN A 286 1.08 -8.49 7.43
CA GLN A 286 1.87 -9.72 7.48
C GLN A 286 2.41 -10.04 6.09
N ILE A 287 3.73 -10.16 5.99
CA ILE A 287 4.42 -10.60 4.78
C ILE A 287 4.61 -12.13 4.87
N LEU A 288 4.09 -12.86 3.91
CA LEU A 288 4.25 -14.30 3.78
C LEU A 288 5.22 -14.63 2.64
N PRO A 289 5.87 -15.81 2.67
CA PRO A 289 6.67 -16.27 1.54
C PRO A 289 5.82 -16.44 0.27
N PRO A 290 6.43 -16.44 -0.93
CA PRO A 290 5.72 -16.72 -2.17
C PRO A 290 4.91 -18.02 -2.06
N PRO A 291 3.64 -18.05 -2.52
CA PRO A 291 2.82 -19.24 -2.43
C PRO A 291 3.34 -20.36 -3.35
N PRO A 292 3.01 -21.63 -3.06
CA PRO A 292 3.28 -22.72 -3.99
C PRO A 292 2.47 -22.53 -5.28
N VAL A 293 2.97 -23.11 -6.38
CA VAL A 293 2.27 -23.15 -7.67
C VAL A 293 1.84 -24.60 -7.95
N PRO A 294 0.53 -24.87 -8.19
CA PRO A 294 -0.58 -23.91 -8.28
C PRO A 294 -1.01 -23.33 -6.92
N ILE A 295 -1.49 -22.09 -6.93
CA ILE A 295 -1.99 -21.42 -5.71
C ILE A 295 -3.22 -22.16 -5.15
N PRO A 296 -3.28 -22.44 -3.84
CA PRO A 296 -4.45 -23.04 -3.22
C PRO A 296 -5.75 -22.26 -3.49
N PRO A 297 -6.89 -22.95 -3.73
CA PRO A 297 -8.16 -22.27 -3.92
C PRO A 297 -8.53 -21.40 -2.71
N ARG A 298 -8.95 -20.16 -2.98
CA ARG A 298 -9.49 -19.26 -1.95
C ARG A 298 -10.95 -19.62 -1.64
N ALA A 299 -11.35 -19.43 -0.39
CA ALA A 299 -12.75 -19.53 0.02
C ALA A 299 -13.65 -18.58 -0.79
N MET A 300 -14.82 -19.06 -1.20
CA MET A 300 -15.77 -18.28 -1.99
C MET A 300 -16.27 -17.04 -1.22
N ALA A 301 -16.55 -15.97 -1.95
CA ALA A 301 -17.22 -14.79 -1.40
C ALA A 301 -18.63 -15.15 -0.95
N THR A 302 -19.11 -14.46 0.09
CA THR A 302 -20.39 -14.77 0.74
C THR A 302 -21.49 -13.79 0.35
N ALA A 303 -21.15 -12.53 0.08
CA ALA A 303 -22.11 -11.54 -0.37
C ALA A 303 -22.50 -11.70 -1.84
N LYS A 304 -23.68 -11.18 -2.17
CA LYS A 304 -24.17 -11.13 -3.57
C LYS A 304 -23.25 -10.25 -4.42
N ASN A 305 -23.16 -10.57 -5.70
CA ASN A 305 -22.37 -9.80 -6.68
C ASN A 305 -20.90 -9.61 -6.27
N CYS A 306 -20.36 -10.58 -5.52
CA CYS A 306 -18.97 -10.69 -5.13
C CYS A 306 -18.35 -11.94 -5.77
N PRO A 307 -17.05 -11.92 -6.13
CA PRO A 307 -16.15 -10.76 -6.05
C PRO A 307 -16.45 -9.70 -7.11
N GLY A 308 -16.09 -8.45 -6.83
CA GLY A 308 -16.19 -7.34 -7.77
C GLY A 308 -15.21 -7.43 -8.94
N GLN A 309 -15.32 -6.49 -9.88
CA GLN A 309 -14.45 -6.40 -11.05
C GLN A 309 -13.01 -6.10 -10.65
N LYS A 310 -12.05 -6.78 -11.29
CA LYS A 310 -10.61 -6.49 -11.15
C LYS A 310 -10.25 -5.21 -11.90
N ARG A 311 -9.43 -4.38 -11.27
CA ARG A 311 -8.90 -3.14 -11.84
C ARG A 311 -7.58 -3.36 -12.58
N HIS A 312 -6.80 -4.34 -12.14
CA HIS A 312 -5.49 -4.64 -12.71
C HIS A 312 -5.40 -6.10 -13.17
N ASN A 313 -4.68 -6.31 -14.26
CA ASN A 313 -4.34 -7.64 -14.76
C ASN A 313 -2.83 -7.72 -14.95
N LEU A 314 -2.15 -8.48 -14.10
CA LEU A 314 -0.70 -8.66 -14.19
C LEU A 314 -0.28 -9.64 -15.30
N GLY A 315 -1.19 -10.19 -16.10
CA GLY A 315 -0.84 -11.10 -17.20
C GLY A 315 -0.29 -12.47 -16.77
N LEU A 316 -0.37 -12.80 -15.47
CA LEU A 316 0.08 -14.07 -14.91
C LEU A 316 -0.88 -15.20 -15.29
N ARG A 317 -0.35 -16.31 -15.83
CA ARG A 317 -1.16 -17.44 -16.29
C ARG A 317 -1.43 -18.47 -15.18
N THR A 318 -0.42 -18.77 -14.39
CA THR A 318 -0.45 -19.80 -13.33
C THR A 318 -0.89 -19.26 -11.96
N VAL A 319 -0.92 -17.94 -11.81
CA VAL A 319 -1.31 -17.23 -10.59
C VAL A 319 -2.56 -16.39 -10.88
N LYS A 320 -3.71 -16.86 -10.40
CA LYS A 320 -4.98 -16.12 -10.50
C LYS A 320 -5.17 -15.25 -9.26
N LEU A 321 -4.79 -13.98 -9.37
CA LEU A 321 -4.96 -12.94 -8.36
C LEU A 321 -6.41 -12.47 -8.29
#